data_AF-A0AAU5V6Q6-F1
#
_entry.id   AF-A0AAU5V6Q6-F1
#
_cell.length_a   1.000
_cell.length_b   1.000
_cell.length_c   1.000
_cell.angle_alpha   90.00
_cell.angle_beta   90.00
_cell.angle_gamma   90.00
#
_symmetry.space_group_name_H-M   'P 1'
#
loop_
_entity.id
_entity.type
_entity.pdbx_description
1 polymer ?
#
loop_
_entity_poly.entity_id
_entity_poly.type
_entity_poly.pdbx_seq_one_letter_code
_entity_poly.pdbx_strand_id
1 'polypeptide(L)'
;MSSALTDLFPHPIVQAPMAGGVSVPQLAAAVSEAGGLGFLAAGYKTADGMYQEIKQLRGLTGRPFGVNLFLPQPEHADAAAVEVYAHQLAGEAAWYETELGDPDSGRDDGYDAKLAVLLDNPVAAVSFHFGVPKPEVLESLRRAGTLTLVTATTAEEALGVQRAGADAVVVQGIEAGGHQGTHRDNPETDGTGVGLLTLVARVRETVGIPVVAAGGIMRGSQIAALLAAGANAAQLGTAFLATPESGASAVHKQALTDPLYVRTELTRAFSGRPARALANRFMREHGPYAPSAYPEVHHLTLPLRKAAAKAGDAQGMALWAGQGHRMARDLPAGQLVEVLNAEIAAAETALSAAAEIPEEGAAR
;
A
#
# COMPACT_ATOMS: atom_id res chain seq x y z
N MET A 1 -15.07 -3.75 -19.36
CA MET A 1 -15.70 -2.41 -19.43
C MET A 1 -14.58 -1.39 -19.27
N SER A 2 -14.39 -0.51 -20.24
CA SER A 2 -13.41 0.58 -20.15
C SER A 2 -13.88 1.62 -19.12
N SER A 3 -12.93 2.24 -18.44
CA SER A 3 -13.11 3.29 -17.43
C SER A 3 -11.94 4.24 -17.56
N ALA A 4 -12.10 5.51 -17.19
CA ALA A 4 -11.02 6.50 -17.26
C ALA A 4 -9.73 6.02 -16.57
N LEU A 5 -9.85 5.22 -15.49
CA LEU A 5 -8.71 4.58 -14.83
C LEU A 5 -8.04 3.51 -15.68
N THR A 6 -8.81 2.53 -16.18
CA THR A 6 -8.26 1.41 -16.97
C THR A 6 -7.82 1.84 -18.38
N ASP A 7 -8.24 3.01 -18.84
CA ASP A 7 -7.79 3.58 -20.11
C ASP A 7 -6.37 4.18 -19.99
N LEU A 8 -5.87 4.41 -18.76
CA LEU A 8 -4.49 4.87 -18.53
C LEU A 8 -3.45 3.77 -18.79
N PHE A 9 -3.81 2.50 -18.66
CA PHE A 9 -2.84 1.39 -18.71
C PHE A 9 -3.49 0.10 -19.21
N PRO A 10 -2.83 -0.65 -20.13
CA PRO A 10 -3.45 -1.80 -20.79
C PRO A 10 -3.64 -3.04 -19.89
N HIS A 11 -2.82 -3.22 -18.85
CA HIS A 11 -2.92 -4.38 -17.95
C HIS A 11 -3.49 -3.96 -16.60
N PRO A 12 -4.54 -4.62 -16.05
CA PRO A 12 -5.24 -4.22 -14.82
C PRO A 12 -4.41 -4.42 -13.53
N ILE A 13 -3.16 -3.94 -13.55
CA ILE A 13 -2.08 -4.16 -12.59
C ILE A 13 -1.55 -2.79 -12.19
N VAL A 14 -1.74 -2.46 -10.92
CA VAL A 14 -1.19 -1.27 -10.27
C VAL A 14 -0.08 -1.74 -9.33
N GLN A 15 1.12 -1.19 -9.46
CA GLN A 15 2.14 -1.39 -8.42
C GLN A 15 1.83 -0.46 -7.26
N ALA A 16 1.69 -1.00 -6.05
CA ALA A 16 1.29 -0.20 -4.90
C ALA A 16 2.40 0.80 -4.51
N PRO A 17 2.05 2.06 -4.17
CA PRO A 17 3.01 2.99 -3.58
C PRO A 17 3.54 2.42 -2.25
N MET A 18 4.86 2.32 -2.10
CA MET A 18 5.51 1.77 -0.92
C MET A 18 6.54 2.77 -0.38
N ALA A 19 6.17 3.49 0.68
CA ALA A 19 7.01 4.47 1.34
C ALA A 19 8.26 3.83 2.00
N GLY A 20 9.14 4.65 2.57
CA GLY A 20 10.40 4.17 3.17
C GLY A 20 11.47 3.79 2.14
N GLY A 21 11.37 4.34 0.93
CA GLY A 21 12.37 4.13 -0.13
C GLY A 21 12.18 2.85 -0.95
N VAL A 22 11.02 2.18 -0.85
CA VAL A 22 10.76 0.95 -1.60
C VAL A 22 10.37 1.25 -3.05
N SER A 23 9.32 2.05 -3.27
CA SER A 23 8.85 2.36 -4.62
C SER A 23 9.59 3.55 -5.22
N VAL A 24 10.84 3.31 -5.63
CA VAL A 24 11.72 4.29 -6.29
C VAL A 24 11.32 4.50 -7.77
N PRO A 25 11.79 5.57 -8.44
CA PRO A 25 11.48 5.84 -9.84
C PRO A 25 11.73 4.67 -10.80
N GLN A 26 12.77 3.87 -10.58
CA GLN A 26 13.08 2.71 -11.43
C GLN A 26 11.98 1.64 -11.38
N LEU A 27 11.43 1.37 -10.19
CA LEU A 27 10.34 0.41 -10.03
C LEU A 27 9.08 0.90 -10.73
N ALA A 28 8.70 2.16 -10.50
CA ALA A 28 7.53 2.75 -11.13
C ALA A 28 7.67 2.77 -12.67
N ALA A 29 8.85 3.15 -13.19
CA ALA A 29 9.13 3.16 -14.62
C ALA A 29 9.00 1.77 -15.24
N ALA A 30 9.61 0.75 -14.63
CA ALA A 30 9.57 -0.62 -15.14
C ALA A 30 8.14 -1.17 -15.24
N VAL A 31 7.29 -0.86 -14.25
CA VAL A 31 5.88 -1.27 -14.25
C VAL A 31 5.09 -0.52 -15.31
N SER A 32 5.25 0.80 -15.39
CA SER A 32 4.57 1.61 -16.40
C SER A 32 4.95 1.19 -17.83
N GLU A 33 6.25 0.99 -18.12
CA GLU A 33 6.73 0.52 -19.43
C GLU A 33 6.22 -0.88 -19.80
N ALA A 34 6.05 -1.75 -18.81
CA ALA A 34 5.45 -3.07 -19.03
C ALA A 34 3.91 -3.03 -19.18
N GLY A 35 3.28 -1.86 -19.11
CA GLY A 35 1.84 -1.69 -19.36
C GLY A 35 0.95 -1.77 -18.12
N GLY A 36 1.53 -1.80 -16.91
CA GLY A 36 0.80 -1.53 -15.67
C GLY A 36 0.79 -0.05 -15.30
N LEU A 37 0.33 0.28 -14.10
CA LEU A 37 0.46 1.61 -13.50
C LEU A 37 1.50 1.60 -12.39
N GLY A 38 2.66 2.18 -12.64
CA GLY A 38 3.68 2.42 -11.62
C GLY A 38 3.30 3.56 -10.66
N PHE A 39 3.71 3.46 -9.40
CA PHE A 39 3.48 4.49 -8.39
C PHE A 39 4.76 4.87 -7.64
N LEU A 40 4.93 6.18 -7.44
CA LEU A 40 5.79 6.75 -6.41
C LEU A 40 5.04 6.88 -5.09
N ALA A 41 5.78 6.83 -3.99
CA ALA A 41 5.25 7.08 -2.64
C ALA A 41 5.89 8.34 -2.07
N ALA A 42 5.09 9.39 -1.87
CA ALA A 42 5.58 10.63 -1.28
C ALA A 42 5.56 10.61 0.26
N GLY A 43 4.93 9.60 0.88
CA GLY A 43 4.89 9.44 2.33
C GLY A 43 6.29 9.49 2.96
N TYR A 44 6.44 10.29 4.01
CA TYR A 44 7.70 10.56 4.74
C TYR A 44 8.78 11.31 3.94
N LYS A 45 8.50 11.78 2.72
CA LYS A 45 9.40 12.64 1.93
C LYS A 45 9.03 14.10 2.11
N THR A 46 9.96 15.01 1.83
CA THR A 46 9.63 16.43 1.62
C THR A 46 8.95 16.62 0.27
N ALA A 47 8.30 17.78 0.06
CA ALA A 47 7.72 18.13 -1.24
C ALA A 47 8.78 18.20 -2.35
N ASP A 48 9.98 18.72 -2.05
CA ASP A 48 11.10 18.71 -3.00
C ASP A 48 11.56 17.28 -3.30
N GLY A 49 11.75 16.42 -2.29
CA GLY A 49 12.14 15.03 -2.50
C GLY A 49 11.14 14.26 -3.38
N MET A 50 9.84 14.48 -3.17
CA MET A 50 8.79 13.97 -4.07
C MET A 50 8.95 14.52 -5.49
N TYR A 51 9.15 15.83 -5.64
CA TYR A 51 9.29 16.48 -6.94
C TYR A 51 10.51 15.98 -7.73
N GLN A 52 11.64 15.73 -7.07
CA GLN A 52 12.83 15.17 -7.71
C GLN A 52 12.56 13.75 -8.23
N GLU A 53 11.85 12.91 -7.48
CA GLU A 53 11.46 11.57 -7.94
C GLU A 53 10.48 11.63 -9.13
N ILE A 54 9.53 12.58 -9.13
CA ILE A 54 8.64 12.83 -10.27
C ILE A 54 9.46 13.19 -11.53
N LYS A 55 10.43 14.10 -11.39
CA LYS A 55 11.32 14.49 -12.50
C LYS A 55 12.14 13.32 -13.02
N GLN A 56 12.73 12.55 -12.11
CA GLN A 56 13.50 11.37 -12.46
C GLN A 56 12.63 10.35 -13.21
N LEU A 57 11.43 10.07 -12.71
CA LEU A 57 10.51 9.11 -13.32
C LEU A 57 10.08 9.54 -14.73
N ARG A 58 9.77 10.82 -14.94
CA ARG A 58 9.49 11.38 -16.28
C ARG A 58 10.67 11.25 -17.25
N GLY A 59 11.90 11.18 -16.73
CA GLY A 59 13.10 10.90 -17.53
C GLY A 59 13.29 9.41 -17.86
N LEU A 60 12.62 8.51 -17.15
CA LEU A 60 12.69 7.05 -17.33
C LEU A 60 11.55 6.49 -18.20
N THR A 61 10.38 7.11 -18.17
CA THR A 61 9.19 6.67 -18.93
C THR A 61 8.32 7.85 -19.36
N GLY A 62 7.73 7.73 -20.55
CA GLY A 62 6.67 8.63 -21.04
C GLY A 62 5.26 8.15 -20.72
N ARG A 63 5.11 7.00 -20.07
CA ARG A 63 3.81 6.38 -19.79
C ARG A 63 3.20 6.89 -18.48
N PRO A 64 1.87 6.75 -18.29
CA PRO A 64 1.20 7.14 -17.05
C PRO A 64 1.82 6.52 -15.80
N PHE A 65 1.91 7.31 -14.74
CA PHE A 65 2.29 6.87 -13.40
C PHE A 65 1.51 7.66 -12.34
N GLY A 66 1.45 7.10 -11.14
CA GLY A 66 0.80 7.71 -9.98
C GLY A 66 1.76 8.21 -8.91
N VAL A 67 1.26 9.11 -8.04
CA VAL A 67 1.95 9.57 -6.82
C VAL A 67 1.02 9.43 -5.63
N ASN A 68 1.47 8.80 -4.56
CA ASN A 68 0.68 8.64 -3.34
C ASN A 68 1.03 9.66 -2.26
N LEU A 69 -0.01 10.20 -1.61
CA LEU A 69 0.10 11.08 -0.44
C LEU A 69 -0.56 10.47 0.80
N PHE A 70 0.04 10.73 1.95
CA PHE A 70 -0.61 10.52 3.24
C PHE A 70 -1.40 11.77 3.62
N LEU A 71 -2.58 11.57 4.20
CA LEU A 71 -3.37 12.65 4.77
C LEU A 71 -2.75 13.11 6.10
N PRO A 72 -2.82 14.42 6.41
CA PRO A 72 -2.48 14.92 7.73
C PRO A 72 -3.26 14.21 8.84
N GLN A 73 -2.61 13.97 9.98
CA GLN A 73 -3.22 13.32 11.13
C GLN A 73 -3.52 14.39 12.21
N PRO A 74 -4.78 14.85 12.32
CA PRO A 74 -5.12 16.00 13.16
C PRO A 74 -5.26 15.65 14.64
N GLU A 75 -5.50 14.38 14.96
CA GLU A 75 -5.70 13.92 16.34
C GLU A 75 -4.34 13.67 16.99
N HIS A 76 -4.15 14.24 18.18
CA HIS A 76 -2.98 13.93 19.00
C HIS A 76 -3.22 12.63 19.76
N ALA A 77 -2.20 11.79 19.80
CA ALA A 77 -2.17 10.65 20.70
C ALA A 77 -2.18 11.09 22.18
N ASP A 78 -2.54 10.18 23.08
CA ASP A 78 -2.31 10.36 24.51
C ASP A 78 -0.80 10.44 24.78
N ALA A 79 -0.32 11.62 25.19
CA ALA A 79 1.08 11.87 25.46
C ALA A 79 1.66 10.92 26.53
N ALA A 80 0.85 10.54 27.54
CA ALA A 80 1.29 9.60 28.56
C ALA A 80 1.52 8.20 27.97
N ALA A 81 0.67 7.77 27.04
CA ALA A 81 0.84 6.49 26.35
C ALA A 81 2.11 6.47 25.47
N VAL A 82 2.40 7.58 24.78
CA VAL A 82 3.64 7.73 23.99
C VAL A 82 4.86 7.72 24.89
N GLU A 83 4.84 8.43 26.03
CA GLU A 83 5.93 8.46 27.00
C GLU A 83 6.20 7.08 27.62
N VAL A 84 5.14 6.34 27.99
CA VAL A 84 5.27 4.97 28.50
C VAL A 84 5.90 4.06 27.46
N TYR A 85 5.48 4.17 26.19
CA TYR A 85 6.07 3.37 25.12
C TYR A 85 7.54 3.73 24.85
N ALA A 86 7.89 5.01 24.91
CA ALA A 86 9.28 5.46 24.82
C ALA A 86 10.15 4.86 25.93
N HIS A 87 9.66 4.82 27.17
CA HIS A 87 10.36 4.16 28.28
C HIS A 87 10.54 2.66 28.04
N GLN A 88 9.53 1.96 27.50
CA GLN A 88 9.63 0.55 27.16
C GLN A 88 10.67 0.27 26.06
N LEU A 89 10.89 1.23 25.15
CA LEU A 89 11.87 1.14 24.08
C LEU A 89 13.31 1.52 24.49
N ALA A 90 13.54 1.95 25.73
CA ALA A 90 14.88 2.34 26.19
C ALA A 90 15.94 1.23 26.01
N GLY A 91 15.53 -0.04 26.16
CA GLY A 91 16.39 -1.18 25.90
C GLY A 91 16.81 -1.32 24.44
N GLU A 92 15.91 -1.00 23.49
CA GLU A 92 16.21 -1.01 22.05
C GLU A 92 17.18 0.11 21.68
N ALA A 93 16.99 1.30 22.25
CA ALA A 93 17.88 2.45 22.07
C ALA A 93 19.31 2.13 22.52
N ALA A 94 19.45 1.52 23.72
CA ALA A 94 20.73 1.07 24.23
C ALA A 94 21.34 -0.05 23.36
N TRP A 95 20.54 -1.04 22.94
CA TRP A 95 20.99 -2.17 22.11
C TRP A 95 21.51 -1.74 20.73
N TYR A 96 20.80 -0.84 20.07
CA TYR A 96 21.17 -0.33 18.74
C TYR A 96 22.08 0.90 18.79
N GLU A 97 22.52 1.32 19.98
CA GLU A 97 23.41 2.47 20.21
C GLU A 97 22.91 3.76 19.50
N THR A 98 21.61 4.03 19.61
CA THR A 98 20.97 5.21 19.02
C THR A 98 19.91 5.77 19.95
N GLU A 99 19.72 7.08 19.92
CA GLU A 99 18.60 7.74 20.59
C GLU A 99 17.27 7.39 19.90
N LEU A 100 16.17 7.46 20.65
CA LEU A 100 14.84 7.48 20.08
C LEU A 100 14.60 8.79 19.31
N GLY A 101 13.68 8.75 18.34
CA GLY A 101 13.31 9.96 17.60
C GLY A 101 12.37 10.87 18.41
N ASP A 102 12.30 12.14 18.01
CA ASP A 102 11.34 13.08 18.60
C ASP A 102 9.91 12.75 18.12
N PRO A 103 8.99 12.34 19.01
CA PRO A 103 7.62 11.98 18.64
C PRO A 103 6.83 13.15 18.02
N ASP A 104 7.21 14.41 18.26
CA ASP A 104 6.51 15.60 17.76
C ASP A 104 7.09 16.15 16.44
N SER A 105 7.73 15.30 15.64
CA SER A 105 8.35 15.66 14.35
C SER A 105 7.38 15.91 13.18
N GLY A 106 6.18 16.43 13.47
CA GLY A 106 5.17 16.80 12.48
C GLY A 106 4.17 15.70 12.12
N ARG A 107 2.95 16.13 11.80
CA ARG A 107 1.78 15.25 11.53
C ARG A 107 1.14 15.46 10.15
N ASP A 108 1.60 16.48 9.43
CA ASP A 108 1.05 16.86 8.12
C ASP A 108 1.74 16.17 6.94
N ASP A 109 2.90 15.54 7.14
CA ASP A 109 3.73 14.96 6.09
C ASP A 109 4.01 15.95 4.93
N GLY A 110 4.04 17.26 5.18
CA GLY A 110 4.18 18.30 4.16
C GLY A 110 3.05 18.32 3.12
N TYR A 111 1.85 17.85 3.48
CA TYR A 111 0.72 17.64 2.57
C TYR A 111 0.42 18.83 1.66
N ASP A 112 0.26 20.04 2.21
CA ASP A 112 -0.10 21.21 1.42
C ASP A 112 0.98 21.57 0.39
N ALA A 113 2.25 21.48 0.78
CA ALA A 113 3.37 21.73 -0.13
C ALA A 113 3.46 20.68 -1.24
N LYS A 114 3.20 19.40 -0.92
CA LYS A 114 3.15 18.33 -1.92
C LYS A 114 1.97 18.51 -2.87
N LEU A 115 0.80 18.87 -2.36
CA LEU A 115 -0.38 19.13 -3.17
C LEU A 115 -0.14 20.30 -4.13
N ALA A 116 0.50 21.38 -3.67
CA ALA A 116 0.88 22.50 -4.52
C ALA A 116 1.80 22.06 -5.68
N VAL A 117 2.81 21.23 -5.40
CA VAL A 117 3.69 20.67 -6.44
C VAL A 117 2.89 19.86 -7.47
N LEU A 118 1.96 19.01 -7.03
CA LEU A 118 1.17 18.15 -7.93
C LEU A 118 0.16 18.95 -8.76
N LEU A 119 -0.38 20.05 -8.24
CA LEU A 119 -1.25 20.95 -9.00
C LEU A 119 -0.48 21.76 -10.04
N ASP A 120 0.73 22.20 -9.72
CA ASP A 120 1.61 22.93 -10.65
C ASP A 120 2.25 22.00 -11.69
N ASN A 121 2.48 20.73 -11.34
CA ASN A 121 3.13 19.74 -12.19
C ASN A 121 2.31 18.44 -12.28
N PRO A 122 1.12 18.45 -12.91
CA PRO A 122 0.16 17.34 -12.88
C PRO A 122 0.74 15.99 -13.31
N VAL A 123 0.35 14.94 -12.59
CA VAL A 123 0.67 13.54 -12.90
C VAL A 123 -0.61 12.81 -13.32
N ALA A 124 -0.48 11.60 -13.87
CA ALA A 124 -1.65 10.89 -14.39
C ALA A 124 -2.63 10.47 -13.28
N ALA A 125 -2.11 10.07 -12.11
CA ALA A 125 -2.92 9.71 -10.95
C ALA A 125 -2.32 10.19 -9.63
N VAL A 126 -3.16 10.59 -8.69
CA VAL A 126 -2.79 10.83 -7.30
C VAL A 126 -3.63 9.94 -6.41
N SER A 127 -3.00 9.18 -5.53
CA SER A 127 -3.68 8.35 -4.54
C SER A 127 -3.51 8.87 -3.13
N PHE A 128 -4.49 8.62 -2.28
CA PHE A 128 -4.50 9.08 -0.89
C PHE A 128 -4.69 7.91 0.07
N HIS A 129 -3.94 7.96 1.18
CA HIS A 129 -4.01 6.99 2.28
C HIS A 129 -4.31 7.70 3.60
N PHE A 130 -4.90 6.98 4.56
CA PHE A 130 -5.28 7.46 5.89
C PHE A 130 -6.46 8.43 5.98
N GLY A 131 -7.36 8.40 5.00
CA GLY A 131 -8.56 9.23 5.00
C GLY A 131 -8.95 9.66 3.61
N VAL A 132 -9.91 10.58 3.56
CA VAL A 132 -10.42 11.17 2.32
C VAL A 132 -10.05 12.65 2.29
N PRO A 133 -9.40 13.16 1.22
CA PRO A 133 -9.20 14.59 1.05
C PRO A 133 -10.51 15.37 1.03
N LYS A 134 -10.43 16.67 1.26
CA LYS A 134 -11.59 17.55 1.07
C LYS A 134 -12.03 17.53 -0.40
N PRO A 135 -13.35 17.62 -0.71
CA PRO A 135 -13.84 17.58 -2.09
C PRO A 135 -13.17 18.61 -3.02
N GLU A 136 -12.86 19.80 -2.51
CA GLU A 136 -12.15 20.85 -3.26
C GLU A 136 -10.74 20.46 -3.72
N VAL A 137 -10.05 19.58 -2.98
CA VAL A 137 -8.74 19.03 -3.38
C VAL A 137 -8.92 18.08 -4.56
N LEU A 138 -9.89 17.16 -4.46
CA LEU A 138 -10.19 16.19 -5.51
C LEU A 138 -10.63 16.90 -6.80
N GLU A 139 -11.49 17.90 -6.69
CA GLU A 139 -11.93 18.72 -7.82
C GLU A 139 -10.77 19.53 -8.44
N SER A 140 -9.85 20.04 -7.64
CA SER A 140 -8.69 20.77 -8.17
C SER A 140 -7.73 19.87 -8.93
N LEU A 141 -7.48 18.64 -8.46
CA LEU A 141 -6.69 17.63 -9.19
C LEU A 141 -7.40 17.18 -10.47
N ARG A 142 -8.72 16.95 -10.41
CA ARG A 142 -9.55 16.63 -11.58
C ARG A 142 -9.43 17.71 -12.66
N ARG A 143 -9.55 18.99 -12.30
CA ARG A 143 -9.39 20.13 -13.23
C ARG A 143 -7.99 20.24 -13.82
N ALA A 144 -6.97 19.77 -13.09
CA ALA A 144 -5.60 19.68 -13.57
C ALA A 144 -5.34 18.45 -14.47
N GLY A 145 -6.35 17.59 -14.68
CA GLY A 145 -6.25 16.38 -15.50
C GLY A 145 -5.68 15.16 -14.77
N THR A 146 -5.64 15.17 -13.45
CA THR A 146 -5.13 14.07 -12.62
C THR A 146 -6.29 13.23 -12.07
N LEU A 147 -6.23 11.91 -12.27
CA LEU A 147 -7.19 10.98 -11.65
C LEU A 147 -6.90 10.82 -10.15
N THR A 148 -7.95 10.71 -9.35
CA THR A 148 -7.85 10.60 -7.90
C THR A 148 -8.29 9.24 -7.38
N LEU A 149 -7.45 8.60 -6.58
CA LEU A 149 -7.72 7.31 -5.95
C LEU A 149 -7.66 7.46 -4.43
N VAL A 150 -8.56 6.82 -3.68
CA VAL A 150 -8.52 6.87 -2.21
C VAL A 150 -8.71 5.48 -1.63
N THR A 151 -7.88 5.11 -0.65
CA THR A 151 -8.02 3.83 0.04
C THR A 151 -9.26 3.78 0.93
N ALA A 152 -9.94 2.64 0.94
CA ALA A 152 -11.01 2.29 1.87
C ALA A 152 -10.85 0.83 2.32
N THR A 153 -11.17 0.56 3.58
CA THR A 153 -11.12 -0.75 4.24
C THR A 153 -12.52 -1.27 4.61
N THR A 154 -13.54 -0.44 4.46
CA THR A 154 -14.96 -0.79 4.65
C THR A 154 -15.83 -0.25 3.51
N ALA A 155 -17.06 -0.76 3.41
CA ALA A 155 -18.05 -0.25 2.45
C ALA A 155 -18.47 1.19 2.77
N GLU A 156 -18.53 1.52 4.05
CA GLU A 156 -18.88 2.84 4.58
C GLU A 156 -17.80 3.87 4.21
N GLU A 157 -16.52 3.51 4.36
CA GLU A 157 -15.38 4.32 3.93
C GLU A 157 -15.41 4.53 2.40
N ALA A 158 -15.67 3.47 1.63
CA ALA A 158 -15.77 3.57 0.16
C ALA A 158 -16.91 4.50 -0.30
N LEU A 159 -18.06 4.46 0.38
CA LEU A 159 -19.15 5.41 0.14
C LEU A 159 -18.71 6.85 0.43
N GLY A 160 -17.94 7.06 1.50
CA GLY A 160 -17.30 8.34 1.82
C GLY A 160 -16.39 8.84 0.69
N VAL A 161 -15.55 7.96 0.16
CA VAL A 161 -14.66 8.23 -0.99
C VAL A 161 -15.47 8.69 -2.22
N GLN A 162 -16.53 7.96 -2.57
CA GLN A 162 -17.40 8.34 -3.69
C GLN A 162 -18.08 9.70 -3.46
N ARG A 163 -18.61 9.93 -2.26
CA ARG A 163 -19.30 11.19 -1.91
C ARG A 163 -18.35 12.39 -1.97
N ALA A 164 -17.07 12.20 -1.67
CA ALA A 164 -16.07 13.25 -1.80
C ALA A 164 -15.72 13.59 -3.25
N GLY A 165 -16.05 12.71 -4.21
CA GLY A 165 -15.83 12.94 -5.63
C GLY A 165 -14.54 12.36 -6.19
N ALA A 166 -13.97 11.33 -5.54
CA ALA A 166 -12.81 10.62 -6.07
C ALA A 166 -13.15 9.82 -7.34
N ASP A 167 -12.16 9.61 -8.22
CA ASP A 167 -12.36 8.89 -9.49
C ASP A 167 -12.40 7.37 -9.32
N ALA A 168 -11.72 6.84 -8.31
CA ALA A 168 -11.78 5.41 -7.96
C ALA A 168 -11.47 5.19 -6.48
N VAL A 169 -11.90 4.03 -5.98
CA VAL A 169 -11.61 3.59 -4.61
C VAL A 169 -10.62 2.42 -4.62
N VAL A 170 -9.56 2.51 -3.81
CA VAL A 170 -8.66 1.39 -3.55
C VAL A 170 -9.21 0.60 -2.39
N VAL A 171 -9.77 -0.57 -2.67
CA VAL A 171 -10.37 -1.44 -1.66
C VAL A 171 -9.28 -2.33 -1.06
N GLN A 172 -8.87 -2.01 0.17
CA GLN A 172 -7.76 -2.69 0.84
C GLN A 172 -8.29 -3.72 1.84
N GLY A 173 -8.06 -5.01 1.56
CA GLY A 173 -8.39 -6.09 2.46
C GLY A 173 -7.39 -6.26 3.60
N ILE A 174 -7.79 -7.02 4.63
CA ILE A 174 -6.99 -7.34 5.81
C ILE A 174 -5.66 -8.04 5.46
N GLU A 175 -5.58 -8.68 4.31
CA GLU A 175 -4.42 -9.41 3.79
C GLU A 175 -3.27 -8.49 3.35
N ALA A 176 -3.54 -7.20 3.15
CA ALA A 176 -2.59 -6.23 2.65
C ALA A 176 -1.40 -6.01 3.60
N GLY A 177 -0.21 -5.87 3.01
CA GLY A 177 1.03 -5.53 3.71
C GLY A 177 1.16 -4.03 3.98
N GLY A 178 1.96 -3.66 4.98
CA GLY A 178 2.11 -2.26 5.39
C GLY A 178 0.85 -1.74 6.08
N HIS A 179 0.70 -0.42 6.16
CA HIS A 179 -0.42 0.18 6.89
C HIS A 179 -1.79 -0.17 6.31
N GLN A 180 -2.70 -0.55 7.19
CA GLN A 180 -4.14 -0.49 6.89
C GLN A 180 -4.52 0.97 6.66
N GLY A 181 -5.28 1.23 5.61
CA GLY A 181 -5.67 2.55 5.13
C GLY A 181 -7.00 3.02 5.68
N THR A 182 -7.40 2.51 6.85
CA THR A 182 -8.58 2.99 7.60
C THR A 182 -8.57 4.52 7.65
N HIS A 183 -9.72 5.17 7.63
CA HIS A 183 -9.80 6.64 7.65
C HIS A 183 -9.53 7.20 9.05
N ARG A 184 -9.80 6.39 10.07
CA ARG A 184 -9.44 6.65 11.48
C ARG A 184 -8.86 5.38 12.09
N ASP A 185 -7.87 5.52 12.97
CA ASP A 185 -7.43 4.40 13.80
C ASP A 185 -8.35 4.30 15.01
N ASN A 186 -8.98 3.14 15.22
CA ASN A 186 -9.83 2.88 16.37
C ASN A 186 -9.49 1.51 16.97
N PRO A 187 -8.78 1.47 18.12
CA PRO A 187 -8.45 0.24 18.83
C PRO A 187 -9.64 -0.65 19.19
N GLU A 188 -10.84 -0.08 19.36
CA GLU A 188 -12.06 -0.85 19.67
C GLU A 188 -12.49 -1.77 18.51
N THR A 189 -11.99 -1.50 17.31
CA THR A 189 -12.29 -2.27 16.10
C THR A 189 -11.15 -3.22 15.70
N ASP A 190 -10.17 -3.42 16.58
CA ASP A 190 -9.09 -4.36 16.33
C ASP A 190 -9.63 -5.78 16.08
N GLY A 191 -9.06 -6.45 15.07
CA GLY A 191 -9.49 -7.80 14.66
C GLY A 191 -10.76 -7.86 13.79
N THR A 192 -11.37 -6.72 13.45
CA THR A 192 -12.60 -6.68 12.63
C THR A 192 -12.38 -6.52 11.12
N GLY A 193 -11.13 -6.41 10.67
CA GLY A 193 -10.87 -6.14 9.25
C GLY A 193 -11.33 -7.26 8.32
N VAL A 194 -11.80 -6.87 7.14
CA VAL A 194 -12.52 -7.75 6.21
C VAL A 194 -11.55 -8.31 5.15
N GLY A 195 -11.71 -9.59 4.82
CA GLY A 195 -11.01 -10.24 3.71
C GLY A 195 -11.31 -9.58 2.36
N LEU A 196 -10.30 -9.44 1.51
CA LEU A 196 -10.37 -8.65 0.27
C LEU A 196 -11.52 -9.10 -0.64
N LEU A 197 -11.72 -10.41 -0.82
CA LEU A 197 -12.77 -10.93 -1.69
C LEU A 197 -14.17 -10.47 -1.23
N THR A 198 -14.45 -10.62 0.06
CA THR A 198 -15.72 -10.16 0.66
C THR A 198 -15.84 -8.64 0.60
N LEU A 199 -14.75 -7.92 0.86
CA LEU A 199 -14.76 -6.47 0.87
C LEU A 199 -15.04 -5.89 -0.52
N VAL A 200 -14.41 -6.42 -1.57
CA VAL A 200 -14.66 -6.02 -2.97
C VAL A 200 -16.13 -6.22 -3.33
N ALA A 201 -16.71 -7.38 -3.01
CA ALA A 201 -18.13 -7.65 -3.28
C ALA A 201 -19.05 -6.62 -2.59
N ARG A 202 -18.84 -6.37 -1.29
CA ARG A 202 -19.62 -5.38 -0.53
C ARG A 202 -19.48 -3.96 -1.07
N VAL A 203 -18.25 -3.54 -1.38
CA VAL A 203 -17.98 -2.19 -1.91
C VAL A 203 -18.63 -2.02 -3.28
N ARG A 204 -18.55 -3.03 -4.15
CA ARG A 204 -19.14 -2.99 -5.49
C ARG A 204 -20.65 -2.79 -5.48
N GLU A 205 -21.34 -3.30 -4.46
CA GLU A 205 -22.78 -3.06 -4.25
C GLU A 205 -23.08 -1.68 -3.65
N THR A 206 -22.07 -1.02 -3.09
CA THR A 206 -22.22 0.25 -2.35
C THR A 206 -21.88 1.48 -3.20
N VAL A 207 -20.92 1.36 -4.13
CA VAL A 207 -20.43 2.47 -4.95
C VAL A 207 -20.50 2.18 -6.44
N GLY A 208 -20.66 3.22 -7.25
CA GLY A 208 -20.64 3.18 -8.72
C GLY A 208 -19.31 3.58 -9.35
N ILE A 209 -18.37 4.12 -8.57
CA ILE A 209 -17.01 4.43 -9.06
C ILE A 209 -16.16 3.14 -9.21
N PRO A 210 -15.15 3.14 -10.11
CA PRO A 210 -14.22 2.03 -10.25
C PRO A 210 -13.56 1.57 -8.95
N VAL A 211 -13.35 0.26 -8.83
CA VAL A 211 -12.74 -0.39 -7.66
C VAL A 211 -11.37 -0.95 -8.02
N VAL A 212 -10.35 -0.60 -7.24
CA VAL A 212 -9.00 -1.20 -7.32
C VAL A 212 -8.80 -2.11 -6.11
N ALA A 213 -8.72 -3.42 -6.32
CA ALA A 213 -8.57 -4.38 -5.22
C ALA A 213 -7.12 -4.46 -4.73
N ALA A 214 -6.88 -4.40 -3.43
CA ALA A 214 -5.54 -4.41 -2.84
C ALA A 214 -5.44 -5.35 -1.62
N GLY A 215 -4.49 -6.28 -1.63
CA GLY A 215 -4.17 -7.12 -0.46
C GLY A 215 -4.01 -8.60 -0.78
N GLY A 216 -2.87 -9.19 -0.41
CA GLY A 216 -2.60 -10.63 -0.62
C GLY A 216 -2.45 -11.10 -2.07
N ILE A 217 -2.55 -10.20 -3.05
CA ILE A 217 -2.48 -10.51 -4.48
C ILE A 217 -1.02 -10.69 -4.92
N MET A 218 -0.71 -11.87 -5.44
CA MET A 218 0.65 -12.30 -5.81
C MET A 218 0.71 -13.04 -7.17
N ARG A 219 -0.44 -13.40 -7.74
CA ARG A 219 -0.58 -14.17 -9.00
C ARG A 219 -1.67 -13.60 -9.88
N GLY A 220 -1.55 -13.79 -11.19
CA GLY A 220 -2.55 -13.35 -12.15
C GLY A 220 -3.92 -14.03 -11.98
N SER A 221 -3.96 -15.27 -11.50
CA SER A 221 -5.23 -15.95 -11.17
C SER A 221 -6.00 -15.27 -10.05
N GLN A 222 -5.31 -14.68 -9.06
CA GLN A 222 -5.95 -13.89 -8.01
C GLN A 222 -6.45 -12.54 -8.54
N ILE A 223 -5.73 -11.95 -9.50
CA ILE A 223 -6.19 -10.75 -10.20
C ILE A 223 -7.48 -11.07 -10.96
N ALA A 224 -7.50 -12.11 -11.79
CA ALA A 224 -8.67 -12.56 -12.53
C ALA A 224 -9.88 -12.84 -11.61
N ALA A 225 -9.66 -13.48 -10.45
CA ALA A 225 -10.72 -13.71 -9.46
C ALA A 225 -11.32 -12.41 -8.92
N LEU A 226 -10.51 -11.38 -8.67
CA LEU A 226 -10.98 -10.08 -8.17
C LEU A 226 -11.66 -9.25 -9.26
N LEU A 227 -11.20 -9.35 -10.51
CA LEU A 227 -11.89 -8.77 -11.66
C LEU A 227 -13.27 -9.39 -11.83
N ALA A 228 -13.38 -10.72 -11.71
CA ALA A 228 -14.66 -11.43 -11.71
C ALA A 228 -15.57 -11.04 -10.53
N ALA A 229 -14.98 -10.75 -9.36
CA ALA A 229 -15.69 -10.23 -8.19
C ALA A 229 -16.14 -8.76 -8.33
N GLY A 230 -15.76 -8.07 -9.41
CA GLY A 230 -16.22 -6.73 -9.74
C GLY A 230 -15.20 -5.60 -9.56
N ALA A 231 -13.93 -5.92 -9.28
CA ALA A 231 -12.85 -4.95 -9.38
C ALA A 231 -12.52 -4.59 -10.83
N ASN A 232 -11.91 -3.42 -11.03
CA ASN A 232 -11.44 -2.93 -12.33
C ASN A 232 -9.92 -3.10 -12.50
N ALA A 233 -9.18 -3.14 -11.41
CA ALA A 233 -7.75 -3.40 -11.38
C ALA A 233 -7.33 -4.02 -10.03
N ALA A 234 -6.12 -4.57 -9.99
CA ALA A 234 -5.49 -5.06 -8.78
C ALA A 234 -4.25 -4.22 -8.44
N GLN A 235 -4.13 -3.80 -7.18
CA GLN A 235 -2.96 -3.11 -6.64
C GLN A 235 -2.11 -4.05 -5.78
N LEU A 236 -0.85 -4.26 -6.20
CA LEU A 236 0.07 -5.22 -5.61
C LEU A 236 1.26 -4.49 -4.98
N GLY A 237 1.49 -4.69 -3.68
CA GLY A 237 2.68 -4.17 -2.99
C GLY A 237 3.74 -5.25 -2.83
N THR A 238 3.46 -6.24 -2.00
CA THR A 238 4.41 -7.31 -1.63
C THR A 238 4.94 -8.10 -2.83
N ALA A 239 4.18 -8.25 -3.91
CA ALA A 239 4.67 -8.90 -5.13
C ALA A 239 5.83 -8.12 -5.77
N PHE A 240 5.74 -6.79 -5.83
CA PHE A 240 6.77 -5.92 -6.40
C PHE A 240 7.92 -5.62 -5.43
N LEU A 241 7.69 -5.76 -4.12
CA LEU A 241 8.70 -5.53 -3.08
C LEU A 241 9.99 -6.36 -3.30
N ALA A 242 9.85 -7.59 -3.78
CA ALA A 242 10.97 -8.52 -4.01
C ALA A 242 11.74 -8.28 -5.31
N THR A 243 11.21 -7.45 -6.22
CA THR A 243 11.84 -7.21 -7.53
C THR A 243 13.18 -6.48 -7.40
N PRO A 244 14.13 -6.64 -8.34
CA PRO A 244 15.41 -5.93 -8.31
C PRO A 244 15.28 -4.41 -8.25
N GLU A 245 14.31 -3.82 -8.94
CA GLU A 245 14.09 -2.36 -9.02
C GLU A 245 13.53 -1.77 -7.72
N SER A 246 12.91 -2.58 -6.87
CA SER A 246 12.46 -2.15 -5.53
C SER A 246 13.65 -1.71 -4.68
N GLY A 247 13.54 -0.54 -4.05
CA GLY A 247 14.55 0.01 -3.15
C GLY A 247 14.51 -0.58 -1.73
N ALA A 248 13.70 -1.63 -1.49
CA ALA A 248 13.75 -2.36 -0.24
C ALA A 248 15.13 -2.97 0.01
N SER A 249 15.57 -2.97 1.27
CA SER A 249 16.86 -3.59 1.64
C SER A 249 16.90 -5.07 1.27
N ALA A 250 18.10 -5.58 1.00
CA ALA A 250 18.30 -7.01 0.72
C ALA A 250 17.76 -7.90 1.85
N VAL A 251 17.93 -7.47 3.10
CA VAL A 251 17.44 -8.15 4.31
C VAL A 251 15.91 -8.25 4.31
N HIS A 252 15.21 -7.18 3.97
CA HIS A 252 13.74 -7.20 3.87
C HIS A 252 13.27 -8.10 2.72
N LYS A 253 13.91 -8.03 1.54
CA LYS A 253 13.57 -8.91 0.40
C LYS A 253 13.75 -10.40 0.76
N GLN A 254 14.88 -10.75 1.39
CA GLN A 254 15.18 -12.13 1.81
C GLN A 254 14.15 -12.66 2.83
N ALA A 255 13.74 -11.81 3.78
CA ALA A 255 12.78 -12.20 4.81
C ALA A 255 11.40 -12.61 4.26
N LEU A 256 11.01 -12.17 3.04
CA LEU A 256 9.73 -12.51 2.44
C LEU A 256 9.55 -14.01 2.17
N THR A 257 10.64 -14.72 1.92
CA THR A 257 10.61 -16.16 1.60
C THR A 257 11.41 -17.01 2.58
N ASP A 258 12.07 -16.38 3.56
CA ASP A 258 12.80 -17.06 4.61
C ASP A 258 11.84 -17.90 5.50
N PRO A 259 12.07 -19.23 5.64
CA PRO A 259 11.27 -20.11 6.48
C PRO A 259 11.14 -19.68 7.96
N LEU A 260 12.04 -18.84 8.47
CA LEU A 260 11.98 -18.31 9.83
C LEU A 260 10.82 -17.31 10.03
N TYR A 261 10.36 -16.66 8.95
CA TYR A 261 9.23 -15.71 8.99
C TYR A 261 7.95 -16.38 8.48
N VAL A 262 7.38 -17.22 9.34
CA VAL A 262 6.25 -18.10 8.99
C VAL A 262 4.92 -17.37 8.79
N ARG A 263 4.73 -16.20 9.40
CA ARG A 263 3.44 -15.48 9.42
C ARG A 263 3.62 -13.96 9.38
N THR A 264 2.55 -13.27 9.02
CA THR A 264 2.42 -11.81 9.14
C THR A 264 1.33 -11.46 10.16
N GLU A 265 1.49 -10.34 10.85
CA GLU A 265 0.55 -9.83 11.83
C GLU A 265 0.35 -8.32 11.67
N LEU A 266 -0.83 -7.82 12.01
CA LEU A 266 -1.03 -6.40 12.19
C LEU A 266 -0.42 -5.97 13.52
N THR A 267 0.28 -4.86 13.53
CA THR A 267 0.88 -4.30 14.72
C THR A 267 0.88 -2.77 14.67
N ARG A 268 0.87 -2.13 15.84
CA ARG A 268 1.18 -0.70 15.99
C ARG A 268 2.65 -0.46 16.36
N ALA A 269 3.45 -1.51 16.63
CA ALA A 269 4.77 -1.39 17.26
C ALA A 269 5.73 -0.39 16.59
N PHE A 270 5.74 -0.33 15.26
CA PHE A 270 6.69 0.52 14.52
C PHE A 270 6.18 1.92 14.19
N SER A 271 4.89 2.20 14.39
CA SER A 271 4.33 3.46 13.90
C SER A 271 3.17 4.04 14.68
N GLY A 272 2.56 3.27 15.58
CA GLY A 272 1.38 3.68 16.33
C GLY A 272 0.08 3.50 15.56
N ARG A 273 0.11 2.93 14.35
CA ARG A 273 -1.07 2.63 13.51
C ARG A 273 -0.98 1.21 12.96
N PRO A 274 -2.10 0.47 12.80
CA PRO A 274 -2.08 -0.91 12.35
C PRO A 274 -1.40 -1.05 10.99
N ALA A 275 -0.30 -1.80 10.97
CA ALA A 275 0.43 -2.13 9.76
C ALA A 275 0.85 -3.60 9.78
N ARG A 276 0.70 -4.29 8.65
CA ARG A 276 1.00 -5.71 8.53
C ARG A 276 2.47 -5.93 8.16
N ALA A 277 3.18 -6.64 9.02
CA ALA A 277 4.58 -7.02 8.84
C ALA A 277 4.81 -8.52 9.10
N LEU A 278 5.93 -9.03 8.62
CA LEU A 278 6.47 -10.33 9.04
C LEU A 278 6.70 -10.31 10.55
N ALA A 279 6.16 -11.29 11.27
CA ALA A 279 6.29 -11.35 12.72
C ALA A 279 7.75 -11.54 13.14
N ASN A 280 8.32 -10.55 13.82
CA ASN A 280 9.71 -10.55 14.28
C ASN A 280 9.81 -10.24 15.78
N ARG A 281 11.04 -10.19 16.32
CA ARG A 281 11.32 -9.95 17.74
C ARG A 281 10.66 -8.66 18.23
N PHE A 282 10.90 -7.56 17.52
CA PHE A 282 10.37 -6.25 17.89
C PHE A 282 8.84 -6.27 18.00
N MET A 283 8.16 -6.93 17.06
CA MET A 283 6.70 -7.09 17.13
C MET A 283 6.24 -7.96 18.30
N ARG A 284 6.94 -9.06 18.59
CA ARG A 284 6.58 -9.96 19.70
C ARG A 284 6.73 -9.29 21.06
N GLU A 285 7.78 -8.49 21.21
CA GLU A 285 8.10 -7.82 22.48
C GLU A 285 7.28 -6.55 22.68
N HIS A 286 7.14 -5.73 21.64
CA HIS A 286 6.55 -4.38 21.76
C HIS A 286 5.16 -4.24 21.17
N GLY A 287 4.70 -5.20 20.37
CA GLY A 287 3.36 -5.20 19.77
C GLY A 287 2.23 -5.17 20.79
N PRO A 288 2.23 -6.01 21.84
CA PRO A 288 1.17 -6.05 22.84
C PRO A 288 0.96 -4.75 23.63
N TYR A 289 1.96 -3.86 23.65
CA TYR A 289 1.94 -2.61 24.42
C TYR A 289 1.93 -1.35 23.54
N ALA A 290 2.00 -1.51 22.22
CA ALA A 290 2.11 -0.39 21.30
C ALA A 290 0.81 0.44 21.28
N PRO A 291 0.87 1.74 21.60
CA PRO A 291 -0.31 2.59 21.64
C PRO A 291 -0.81 2.95 20.23
N SER A 292 -2.08 3.38 20.17
CA SER A 292 -2.66 4.06 19.00
C SER A 292 -2.15 5.50 18.95
N ALA A 293 -1.02 5.72 18.30
CA ALA A 293 -0.27 6.98 18.36
C ALA A 293 0.57 7.22 17.09
N TYR A 294 -0.09 7.51 15.98
CA TYR A 294 0.55 7.80 14.70
C TYR A 294 0.41 9.28 14.31
N PRO A 295 1.50 9.93 13.85
CA PRO A 295 2.82 9.36 13.55
C PRO A 295 3.84 9.40 14.70
N GLU A 296 3.45 9.67 15.94
CA GLU A 296 4.37 9.84 17.07
C GLU A 296 5.29 8.62 17.26
N VAL A 297 4.72 7.41 17.28
CA VAL A 297 5.49 6.16 17.41
C VAL A 297 6.31 5.86 16.15
N HIS A 298 5.89 6.36 14.97
CA HIS A 298 6.72 6.27 13.77
C HIS A 298 8.02 7.03 13.98
N HIS A 299 7.94 8.29 14.41
CA HIS A 299 9.11 9.12 14.62
C HIS A 299 9.99 8.56 15.73
N LEU A 300 9.38 8.15 16.85
CA LEU A 300 10.06 7.55 17.99
C LEU A 300 10.93 6.35 17.60
N THR A 301 10.40 5.44 16.77
CA THR A 301 11.09 4.21 16.37
C THR A 301 11.97 4.36 15.12
N LEU A 302 11.92 5.50 14.42
CA LEU A 302 12.63 5.67 13.15
C LEU A 302 14.15 5.47 13.26
N PRO A 303 14.85 6.02 14.28
CA PRO A 303 16.28 5.78 14.45
C PRO A 303 16.60 4.30 14.72
N LEU A 304 15.80 3.62 15.55
CA LEU A 304 15.96 2.19 15.84
C LEU A 304 15.87 1.36 14.55
N ARG A 305 14.83 1.59 13.74
CA ARG A 305 14.63 0.89 12.46
C ARG A 305 15.77 1.14 11.48
N LYS A 306 16.32 2.36 11.44
CA LYS A 306 17.50 2.69 10.62
C LYS A 306 18.75 1.97 11.11
N ALA A 307 18.99 1.92 12.42
CA ALA A 307 20.12 1.22 13.02
C ALA A 307 20.03 -0.29 12.77
N ALA A 308 18.86 -0.90 12.99
CA ALA A 308 18.60 -2.31 12.68
C ALA A 308 18.85 -2.62 11.19
N ALA A 309 18.34 -1.79 10.28
CA ALA A 309 18.59 -1.95 8.84
C ALA A 309 20.07 -1.83 8.48
N LYS A 310 20.81 -0.89 9.09
CA LYS A 310 22.26 -0.73 8.89
C LYS A 310 23.05 -1.94 9.40
N ALA A 311 22.61 -2.54 10.51
CA ALA A 311 23.20 -3.75 11.07
C ALA A 311 22.80 -5.03 10.33
N GLY A 312 21.86 -4.94 9.38
CA GLY A 312 21.28 -6.09 8.69
C GLY A 312 20.37 -6.96 9.58
N ASP A 313 19.86 -6.38 10.68
CA ASP A 313 19.04 -7.08 11.65
C ASP A 313 17.54 -6.99 11.31
N ALA A 314 17.05 -7.99 10.60
CA ALA A 314 15.64 -8.15 10.28
C ALA A 314 14.71 -8.19 11.52
N GLN A 315 15.22 -8.54 12.70
CA GLN A 315 14.41 -8.67 13.92
C GLN A 315 14.00 -7.32 14.53
N GLY A 316 14.71 -6.24 14.19
CA GLY A 316 14.40 -4.85 14.58
C GLY A 316 13.81 -4.00 13.45
N MET A 317 13.58 -4.57 12.28
CA MET A 317 13.08 -3.84 11.11
C MET A 317 11.56 -3.92 10.99
N ALA A 318 10.95 -2.89 10.41
CA ALA A 318 9.55 -2.92 10.02
C ALA A 318 9.37 -3.68 8.69
N LEU A 319 9.31 -5.00 8.76
CA LEU A 319 9.26 -5.90 7.60
C LEU A 319 7.87 -5.97 6.97
N TRP A 320 7.39 -4.86 6.38
CA TRP A 320 6.07 -4.79 5.75
C TRP A 320 5.87 -5.87 4.69
N ALA A 321 4.83 -6.68 4.84
CA ALA A 321 4.51 -7.77 3.93
C ALA A 321 3.05 -8.20 4.08
N GLY A 322 2.36 -8.44 2.97
CA GLY A 322 1.02 -9.00 2.97
C GLY A 322 1.03 -10.51 3.26
N GLN A 323 -0.14 -11.10 3.45
CA GLN A 323 -0.27 -12.53 3.78
C GLN A 323 0.25 -13.47 2.67
N GLY A 324 0.36 -12.98 1.43
CA GLY A 324 0.94 -13.72 0.30
C GLY A 324 2.47 -13.70 0.23
N HIS A 325 3.19 -13.20 1.23
CA HIS A 325 4.64 -12.91 1.17
C HIS A 325 5.50 -14.06 0.64
N ARG A 326 5.21 -15.30 1.06
CA ARG A 326 5.96 -16.51 0.63
C ARG A 326 5.84 -16.82 -0.86
N MET A 327 4.92 -16.16 -1.57
CA MET A 327 4.74 -16.28 -3.00
C MET A 327 5.54 -15.24 -3.79
N ALA A 328 6.33 -14.40 -3.12
CA ALA A 328 7.17 -13.40 -3.76
C ALA A 328 8.12 -14.04 -4.79
N ARG A 329 8.41 -13.31 -5.87
CA ARG A 329 9.28 -13.73 -6.97
C ARG A 329 10.34 -12.66 -7.17
N ASP A 330 11.60 -13.07 -7.14
CA ASP A 330 12.74 -12.20 -7.43
C ASP A 330 12.98 -12.21 -8.95
N LEU A 331 12.26 -11.33 -9.65
CA LEU A 331 12.33 -11.13 -11.10
C LEU A 331 12.25 -9.61 -11.37
N PRO A 332 12.83 -9.10 -12.47
CA PRO A 332 12.64 -7.72 -12.91
C PRO A 332 11.15 -7.33 -12.92
N ALA A 333 10.83 -6.13 -12.45
CA ALA A 333 9.45 -5.70 -12.26
C ALA A 333 8.63 -5.73 -13.57
N GLY A 334 9.25 -5.38 -14.70
CA GLY A 334 8.59 -5.48 -16.01
C GLY A 334 8.25 -6.93 -16.38
N GLN A 335 9.16 -7.88 -16.14
CA GLN A 335 8.90 -9.30 -16.35
C GLN A 335 7.84 -9.83 -15.38
N LEU A 336 7.79 -9.34 -14.15
CA LEU A 336 6.73 -9.69 -13.21
C LEU A 336 5.35 -9.26 -13.74
N VAL A 337 5.23 -8.07 -14.35
CA VAL A 337 3.99 -7.62 -15.00
C VAL A 337 3.61 -8.57 -16.15
N GLU A 338 4.55 -8.93 -17.02
CA GLU A 338 4.32 -9.86 -18.14
C GLU A 338 3.83 -11.23 -17.64
N VAL A 339 4.47 -11.78 -16.62
CA VAL A 339 4.09 -13.06 -16.00
C VAL A 339 2.70 -12.96 -15.38
N LEU A 340 2.40 -11.90 -14.63
CA LEU A 340 1.07 -11.70 -14.05
C LEU A 340 0.00 -11.58 -15.13
N ASN A 341 0.28 -10.87 -16.23
CA ASN A 341 -0.66 -10.72 -17.34
C ASN A 341 -0.92 -12.05 -18.07
N ALA A 342 0.11 -12.86 -18.28
CA ALA A 342 -0.05 -14.21 -18.82
C ALA A 342 -0.88 -15.11 -17.89
N GLU A 343 -0.64 -15.03 -16.58
CA GLU A 343 -1.43 -15.75 -15.56
C GLU A 343 -2.89 -15.29 -15.52
N ILE A 344 -3.18 -13.99 -15.75
CA ILE A 344 -4.56 -13.48 -15.87
C ILE A 344 -5.25 -14.13 -17.08
N ALA A 345 -4.65 -14.06 -18.27
CA ALA A 345 -5.25 -14.58 -19.49
C ALA A 345 -5.50 -16.11 -19.41
N ALA A 346 -4.58 -16.85 -18.78
CA ALA A 346 -4.75 -18.28 -18.54
C ALA A 346 -5.93 -18.57 -17.60
N ALA A 347 -6.09 -17.78 -16.53
CA ALA A 347 -7.19 -17.94 -15.58
C ALA A 347 -8.55 -17.57 -16.21
N GLU A 348 -8.61 -16.52 -17.02
CA GLU A 348 -9.81 -16.14 -17.78
C GLU A 348 -10.23 -17.23 -18.77
N THR A 349 -9.26 -17.79 -19.51
CA THR A 349 -9.51 -18.92 -20.42
C THR A 349 -10.10 -20.13 -19.69
N ALA A 350 -9.55 -20.46 -18.51
CA ALA A 350 -10.05 -21.56 -17.69
C ALA A 350 -11.48 -21.32 -17.18
N LEU A 351 -11.81 -20.09 -16.78
CA LEU A 351 -13.17 -19.72 -16.35
C LEU A 351 -14.19 -19.79 -17.50
N SER A 352 -13.81 -19.36 -18.72
CA SER A 352 -14.68 -19.46 -19.89
C SER A 352 -14.90 -20.91 -20.32
N ALA A 353 -13.84 -21.74 -20.36
CA ALA A 353 -13.96 -23.15 -20.72
C ALA A 353 -14.85 -23.94 -19.75
N ALA A 354 -14.84 -23.60 -18.45
CA ALA A 354 -15.72 -24.22 -17.46
C ALA A 354 -17.20 -23.87 -17.66
N ALA A 355 -17.50 -22.70 -18.24
CA ALA A 355 -18.87 -22.28 -18.54
C ALA A 355 -19.47 -22.98 -19.79
N GLU A 356 -18.63 -23.57 -20.64
CA GLU A 356 -19.03 -24.22 -21.90
C GLU A 356 -19.30 -25.72 -21.78
N ILE A 357 -19.13 -26.35 -20.60
CA ILE A 357 -19.43 -27.77 -20.40
C ILE A 357 -20.97 -27.95 -20.36
N PRO A 358 -21.59 -28.63 -21.35
CA PRO A 358 -23.04 -28.89 -21.33
C PRO A 358 -23.42 -29.82 -20.18
N GLU A 359 -24.62 -29.65 -19.60
CA GLU A 359 -25.27 -30.63 -18.72
C GLU A 359 -25.59 -31.94 -19.47
N GLU A 360 -24.60 -32.72 -19.89
CA GLU A 360 -24.82 -34.12 -20.24
C GLU A 360 -24.67 -34.98 -18.99
N GLY A 361 -25.76 -35.11 -18.22
CA GLY A 361 -25.74 -36.03 -17.08
C GLY A 361 -26.95 -36.10 -16.15
N ALA A 362 -27.97 -35.25 -16.29
CA ALA A 362 -29.19 -35.34 -15.48
C ALA A 362 -30.33 -36.09 -16.19
N ALA A 363 -30.03 -37.29 -16.69
CA ALA A 363 -31.06 -38.27 -17.04
C ALA A 363 -30.48 -39.67 -16.96
N ARG A 364 -30.74 -40.35 -15.83
CA ARG A 364 -30.98 -41.80 -15.75
C ARG A 364 -31.65 -42.17 -14.44
#